data_AF-Q32F23-F1
#
_entry.id   AF-Q32F23-F1
#
_cell.length_a   1.000
_cell.length_b   1.000
_cell.length_c   1.000
_cell.angle_alpha   90.00
_cell.angle_beta   90.00
_cell.angle_gamma   90.00
#
_symmetry.space_group_name_H-M   'P 1'
#
loop_
_entity.id
_entity.type
_entity.pdbx_description
1 polymer ?
#
loop_
_entity_poly.entity_id
_entity_poly.type
_entity_poly.pdbx_seq_one_letter_code
_entity_poly.pdbx_strand_id
1 'polypeptide(L)'
;MVFFCVIGAPLILVSSIAYLWFGNRLGMNLRPVLLMLERLKEWVMLDIYLVGIGVASIKVQDYAHIQAGVGLFSFVALVILTTVTLSHLNVEELWERFYPQRPATRRDEKLRVCLGCHFTGYPDQRGRCPRCHIPLRLRRRHSLQKCWAALLASIVLLLPAGDASN
;
A
#
# COMPACT_ATOMS: atom_id res chain seq x y z
N MET A 1 16.35 8.19 -5.85
CA MET A 1 14.93 7.90 -5.55
C MET A 1 14.45 6.64 -6.24
N VAL A 2 14.54 6.53 -7.58
CA VAL A 2 14.05 5.35 -8.34
C VAL A 2 14.66 4.03 -7.85
N PHE A 3 15.99 3.94 -7.67
CA PHE A 3 16.63 2.72 -7.16
C PHE A 3 16.08 2.28 -5.79
N PHE A 4 15.83 3.22 -4.89
CA PHE A 4 15.26 2.92 -3.57
C PHE A 4 13.83 2.39 -3.69
N CYS A 5 13.02 2.91 -4.62
CA CYS A 5 11.68 2.39 -4.87
C CYS A 5 11.72 1.01 -5.55
N VAL A 6 12.56 0.85 -6.58
CA VAL A 6 12.66 -0.39 -7.38
C VAL A 6 13.23 -1.55 -6.58
N ILE A 7 14.21 -1.29 -5.71
CA ILE A 7 14.83 -2.34 -4.89
C ILE A 7 14.12 -2.44 -3.53
N GLY A 8 13.79 -1.31 -2.92
CA GLY A 8 13.16 -1.27 -1.61
C GLY A 8 11.78 -1.91 -1.60
N ALA A 9 10.92 -1.66 -2.59
CA ALA A 9 9.59 -2.25 -2.63
C ALA A 9 9.60 -3.80 -2.67
N PRO A 10 10.30 -4.47 -3.60
CA PRO A 10 10.35 -5.94 -3.61
C PRO A 10 11.10 -6.50 -2.40
N LEU A 11 12.17 -5.86 -1.93
CA LEU A 11 12.85 -6.30 -0.70
C LEU A 11 11.92 -6.23 0.51
N ILE A 12 11.15 -5.16 0.66
CA ILE A 12 10.20 -5.05 1.76
C ILE A 12 9.11 -6.11 1.65
N LEU A 13 8.60 -6.39 0.45
CA LEU A 13 7.60 -7.43 0.24
C LEU A 13 8.16 -8.83 0.58
N VAL A 14 9.32 -9.18 0.02
CA VAL A 14 9.99 -10.47 0.29
C VAL A 14 10.35 -10.59 1.77
N SER A 15 10.88 -9.54 2.39
CA SER A 15 11.18 -9.52 3.82
C SER A 15 9.92 -9.65 4.67
N SER A 16 8.79 -9.08 4.25
CA SER A 16 7.51 -9.18 4.97
C SER A 16 6.99 -10.61 4.91
N ILE A 17 7.03 -11.25 3.73
CA ILE A 17 6.65 -12.67 3.57
C ILE A 17 7.58 -13.57 4.41
N ALA A 18 8.89 -13.32 4.35
CA ALA A 18 9.86 -14.06 5.15
C ALA A 18 9.60 -13.87 6.65
N TYR A 19 9.26 -12.66 7.07
CA TYR A 19 8.92 -12.35 8.47
C TYR A 19 7.59 -12.97 8.90
N LEU A 20 6.60 -13.07 8.01
CA LEU A 20 5.35 -13.80 8.28
C LEU A 20 5.63 -15.28 8.49
N TRP A 21 6.46 -15.88 7.64
CA TRP A 21 6.86 -17.28 7.76
C TRP A 21 7.67 -17.54 9.04
N PHE A 22 8.67 -16.69 9.31
CA PHE A 22 9.53 -16.79 10.49
C PHE A 22 8.79 -16.45 11.79
N GLY A 23 7.97 -15.41 11.78
CA GLY A 23 7.17 -14.95 12.91
C GLY A 23 6.09 -15.95 13.31
N ASN A 24 5.50 -16.66 12.34
CA ASN A 24 4.61 -17.79 12.63
C ASN A 24 5.34 -18.92 13.38
N ARG A 25 6.63 -19.12 13.10
CA ARG A 25 7.46 -20.12 13.80
C ARG A 25 7.90 -19.66 15.19
N LEU A 26 8.17 -18.36 15.36
CA LEU A 26 8.65 -17.80 16.63
C LEU A 26 7.54 -17.31 17.58
N GLY A 27 6.27 -17.30 17.15
CA GLY A 27 5.17 -16.77 17.95
C GLY A 27 5.24 -15.26 18.19
N MET A 28 5.94 -14.52 17.32
CA MET A 28 6.07 -13.06 17.44
C MET A 28 4.77 -12.34 17.08
N ASN A 29 4.63 -11.09 17.54
CA ASN A 29 3.50 -10.24 17.20
C ASN A 29 3.52 -9.88 15.70
N LEU A 30 2.65 -10.52 14.91
CA LEU A 30 2.52 -10.32 13.45
C LEU A 30 1.72 -9.07 13.09
N ARG A 31 0.93 -8.52 14.04
CA ARG A 31 0.07 -7.34 13.86
C ARG A 31 0.74 -6.15 13.17
N PRO A 32 1.91 -5.62 13.63
CA PRO A 32 2.55 -4.48 12.97
C PRO A 32 2.95 -4.80 11.53
N VAL A 33 3.35 -6.04 11.23
CA VAL A 33 3.73 -6.45 9.88
C VAL A 33 2.53 -6.52 8.96
N LEU A 34 1.39 -7.05 9.41
CA LEU A 34 0.17 -7.04 8.61
C LEU A 34 -0.33 -5.61 8.34
N LEU A 35 -0.29 -4.72 9.35
CA LEU A 35 -0.64 -3.31 9.17
C LEU A 35 0.33 -2.61 8.19
N MET A 36 1.63 -2.92 8.29
CA MET A 36 2.65 -2.38 7.40
C MET A 36 2.44 -2.89 5.97
N LEU A 37 2.09 -4.17 5.80
CA LEU A 37 1.85 -4.80 4.51
C LEU A 37 0.62 -4.23 3.81
N GLU A 38 -0.45 -3.96 4.55
CA GLU A 38 -1.66 -3.30 4.03
C GLU A 38 -1.36 -1.89 3.53
N ARG A 39 -0.57 -1.13 4.30
CA ARG A 39 -0.07 0.18 3.87
C ARG A 39 0.83 0.02 2.65
N LEU A 40 1.80 -0.89 2.68
CA LEU A 40 2.77 -1.08 1.61
C LEU A 40 2.08 -1.46 0.30
N LYS A 41 1.08 -2.35 0.34
CA LYS A 41 0.28 -2.77 -0.82
C LYS A 41 -0.29 -1.57 -1.58
N GLU A 42 -0.74 -0.54 -0.88
CA GLU A 42 -1.28 0.68 -1.47
C GLU A 42 -0.19 1.66 -1.98
N TRP A 43 1.02 1.59 -1.42
CA TRP A 43 2.18 2.39 -1.87
C TRP A 43 2.91 1.77 -3.06
N VAL A 44 2.71 0.48 -3.34
CA VAL A 44 3.36 -0.19 -4.49
C VAL A 44 2.71 0.30 -5.78
N MET A 45 3.27 1.37 -6.34
CA MET A 45 2.90 1.95 -7.64
C MET A 45 3.83 1.45 -8.76
N LEU A 46 4.26 0.18 -8.71
CA LEU A 46 5.21 -0.37 -9.70
C LEU A 46 4.72 -0.24 -11.14
N ASP A 47 3.40 -0.32 -11.34
CA ASP A 47 2.77 -0.18 -12.64
C ASP A 47 3.05 1.21 -13.27
N ILE A 48 3.03 2.27 -12.46
CA ILE A 48 3.29 3.63 -12.93
C ILE A 48 4.76 3.81 -13.32
N TYR A 49 5.68 3.15 -12.61
CA TYR A 49 7.10 3.16 -12.99
C TYR A 49 7.33 2.44 -14.32
N LEU A 50 6.66 1.31 -14.56
CA LEU A 50 6.74 0.59 -15.83
C LEU A 50 6.23 1.44 -16.99
N VAL A 51 5.07 2.09 -16.83
CA VAL A 51 4.51 2.99 -17.86
C VAL A 51 5.44 4.16 -18.13
N GLY A 52 5.98 4.80 -17.08
CA GLY A 52 6.90 5.93 -17.21
C GLY A 52 8.20 5.55 -17.94
N ILE A 53 8.81 4.41 -17.58
CA ILE A 53 10.01 3.89 -18.24
C ILE A 53 9.71 3.50 -19.69
N GLY A 54 8.54 2.91 -19.96
CA GLY A 54 8.10 2.57 -21.31
C GLY A 54 8.00 3.81 -22.20
N VAL A 55 7.32 4.85 -21.73
CA VAL A 55 7.19 6.14 -22.46
C VAL A 55 8.54 6.81 -22.65
N ALA A 56 9.39 6.83 -21.62
CA ALA A 56 10.75 7.39 -21.73
C ALA A 56 11.62 6.62 -22.74
N SER A 57 11.48 5.29 -22.78
CA SER A 57 12.22 4.43 -23.72
C SER A 57 11.83 4.72 -25.17
N ILE A 58 10.55 4.88 -25.46
CA ILE A 58 10.05 5.25 -26.80
C ILE A 58 10.61 6.60 -27.23
N LYS A 59 10.63 7.60 -26.33
CA LYS A 59 11.11 8.95 -26.64
C LYS A 59 12.62 9.00 -26.95
N VAL A 60 13.43 8.16 -26.32
CA VAL A 60 14.89 8.14 -26.55
C VAL A 60 15.24 7.37 -27.83
N GLN A 61 14.37 6.46 -28.28
CA GLN A 61 14.62 5.63 -29.46
C GLN A 61 14.80 6.46 -30.75
N ASP A 62 14.22 7.66 -30.80
CA ASP A 62 14.40 8.60 -31.93
C ASP A 62 15.81 9.18 -32.03
N TYR A 63 16.58 9.20 -30.93
CA TYR A 63 17.89 9.86 -30.86
C TYR A 63 19.06 8.88 -30.82
N ALA A 64 18.83 7.62 -30.45
CA ALA A 64 19.87 6.61 -30.36
C ALA A 64 19.33 5.24 -30.78
N HIS A 65 20.14 4.44 -31.47
CA HIS A 65 19.92 3.00 -31.60
C HIS A 65 20.04 2.38 -30.19
N ILE A 66 18.98 2.45 -29.41
CA ILE A 66 18.90 1.82 -28.10
C ILE A 66 18.91 0.32 -28.36
N GLN A 67 20.02 -0.33 -28.04
CA GLN A 67 19.96 -1.75 -27.72
C GLN A 67 19.11 -1.85 -26.47
N ALA A 68 17.85 -2.26 -26.63
CA ALA A 68 16.94 -2.57 -25.53
C ALA A 68 17.58 -3.73 -24.74
N GLY A 69 18.46 -3.38 -23.81
CA GLY A 69 19.28 -4.32 -23.11
C GLY A 69 18.42 -5.23 -22.23
N VAL A 70 19.05 -6.31 -21.76
CA VAL A 70 18.47 -7.29 -20.83
C VAL A 70 17.80 -6.63 -19.61
N GLY A 71 18.24 -5.42 -19.23
CA GLY A 71 17.66 -4.65 -18.13
C GLY A 71 16.15 -4.38 -18.26
N LEU A 72 15.62 -4.12 -19.47
CA LEU A 72 14.19 -3.86 -19.65
C LEU A 72 13.37 -5.14 -19.39
N PHE A 73 13.81 -6.27 -19.95
CA PHE A 73 13.17 -7.56 -19.71
C PHE A 73 13.24 -7.97 -18.24
N SER A 74 14.38 -7.75 -17.58
CA SER A 74 14.53 -8.03 -16.14
C SER A 74 13.57 -7.19 -15.29
N PHE A 75 13.37 -5.91 -15.65
CA PHE A 75 12.45 -5.03 -14.94
C PHE A 75 10.99 -5.43 -15.17
N VAL A 76 10.62 -5.71 -16.42
CA VAL A 76 9.27 -6.21 -16.77
C VAL A 76 8.97 -7.51 -16.04
N ALA A 77 9.92 -8.46 -16.02
CA ALA A 77 9.77 -9.72 -15.29
C ALA A 77 9.59 -9.50 -13.78
N LEU A 78 10.38 -8.60 -13.18
CA LEU A 78 10.26 -8.25 -11.76
C LEU A 78 8.89 -7.64 -11.43
N VAL A 79 8.38 -6.75 -12.29
CA VAL A 79 7.06 -6.13 -12.11
C VAL A 79 5.98 -7.20 -12.19
N ILE A 80 5.97 -8.05 -13.23
CA ILE A 80 5.01 -9.14 -13.36
C ILE A 80 5.05 -10.04 -12.12
N LEU A 81 6.24 -10.47 -11.70
CA LEU A 81 6.40 -11.33 -10.54
C LEU A 81 5.88 -10.66 -9.25
N THR A 82 6.16 -9.37 -9.06
CA THR A 82 5.72 -8.63 -7.88
C THR A 82 4.20 -8.41 -7.89
N THR A 83 3.62 -8.08 -9.04
CA THR A 83 2.17 -7.90 -9.20
C THR A 83 1.43 -9.22 -8.98
N VAL A 84 1.94 -10.34 -9.51
CA VAL A 84 1.41 -11.68 -9.24
C VAL A 84 1.56 -12.02 -7.75
N THR A 85 2.70 -11.74 -7.14
CA THR A 85 2.88 -12.00 -5.71
C THR A 85 1.89 -11.19 -4.86
N LEU A 86 1.66 -9.92 -5.20
CA LEU A 86 0.69 -9.06 -4.53
C LEU A 86 -0.77 -9.49 -4.76
N SER A 87 -1.11 -9.99 -5.95
CA SER A 87 -2.46 -10.48 -6.24
C SER A 87 -2.78 -11.78 -5.50
N HIS A 88 -1.77 -12.64 -5.32
CA HIS A 88 -1.88 -13.84 -4.50
C HIS A 88 -1.83 -13.53 -3.00
N LEU A 89 -1.22 -12.40 -2.60
CA LEU A 89 -1.12 -11.97 -1.21
C LEU A 89 -2.36 -11.18 -0.79
N ASN A 90 -3.39 -11.91 -0.36
CA ASN A 90 -4.58 -11.30 0.24
C ASN A 90 -4.33 -11.00 1.73
N VAL A 91 -4.21 -9.72 2.07
CA VAL A 91 -3.93 -9.27 3.44
C VAL A 91 -5.11 -9.59 4.36
N GLU A 92 -6.33 -9.51 3.84
CA GLU A 92 -7.57 -9.83 4.53
C GLU A 92 -7.61 -11.30 4.97
N GLU A 93 -7.22 -12.20 4.08
CA GLU A 93 -7.08 -13.66 4.33
C GLU A 93 -5.98 -13.95 5.37
N LEU A 94 -4.82 -13.30 5.23
CA LEU A 94 -3.73 -13.41 6.20
C LEU A 94 -4.21 -13.03 7.61
N TRP A 95 -4.93 -11.93 7.71
CA TRP A 95 -5.49 -11.53 8.99
C TRP A 95 -6.53 -12.53 9.52
N GLU A 96 -7.32 -13.21 8.67
CA GLU A 96 -8.33 -14.20 9.11
C GLU A 96 -7.65 -15.44 9.66
N ARG A 97 -6.54 -15.84 9.03
CA ARG A 97 -5.74 -16.97 9.45
C ARG A 97 -5.01 -16.77 10.77
N PHE A 98 -4.40 -15.59 11.00
CA PHE A 98 -3.65 -15.32 12.23
C PHE A 98 -4.50 -14.79 13.37
N TYR A 99 -5.55 -14.04 13.07
CA TYR A 99 -6.45 -13.44 14.05
C TYR A 99 -7.90 -13.64 13.63
N PRO A 100 -8.42 -14.88 13.70
CA PRO A 100 -9.81 -15.17 13.37
C PRO A 100 -10.72 -14.37 14.30
N GLN A 101 -11.59 -13.55 13.71
CA GLN A 101 -12.61 -12.80 14.42
C GLN A 101 -13.96 -13.19 13.86
N ARG A 102 -14.97 -13.36 14.73
CA ARG A 102 -16.32 -13.69 14.29
C ARG A 102 -16.89 -12.48 13.54
N PRO A 103 -17.20 -12.59 12.24
CA PRO A 103 -17.84 -11.50 11.51
C PRO A 103 -19.21 -11.23 12.12
N ALA A 104 -19.59 -9.95 12.20
CA ALA A 104 -20.91 -9.59 12.68
C ALA A 104 -21.95 -9.85 11.59
N THR A 105 -22.77 -10.88 11.76
CA THR A 105 -23.83 -11.24 10.80
C THR A 105 -25.03 -10.30 10.86
N ARG A 106 -25.28 -9.67 12.02
CA ARG A 106 -26.44 -8.80 12.23
C ARG A 106 -26.07 -7.34 11.95
N ARG A 107 -26.90 -6.67 11.15
CA ARG A 107 -26.83 -5.22 10.98
C ARG A 107 -27.22 -4.55 12.31
N ASP A 108 -26.21 -4.18 13.09
CA ASP A 108 -26.36 -3.38 14.29
C ASP A 108 -25.78 -1.99 14.08
N GLU A 109 -26.41 -0.97 14.68
CA GLU A 109 -25.92 0.42 14.63
C GLU A 109 -24.56 0.59 15.36
N LYS A 110 -24.22 -0.36 16.23
CA LYS A 110 -22.92 -0.41 16.92
C LYS A 110 -21.79 -0.94 16.03
N LEU A 111 -22.10 -1.46 14.85
CA LEU A 111 -21.10 -2.03 13.94
C LEU A 111 -20.20 -0.93 13.38
N ARG A 112 -18.89 -1.15 13.46
CA ARG A 112 -17.87 -0.16 13.09
C ARG A 112 -16.82 -0.81 12.20
N VAL A 113 -16.24 -0.01 11.30
CA VAL A 113 -15.17 -0.45 10.39
C VAL A 113 -13.81 0.06 10.91
N CYS A 114 -12.81 -0.83 11.13
CA CYS A 114 -11.43 -0.40 11.39
C CYS A 114 -10.83 0.12 10.08
N LEU A 115 -10.47 1.41 10.04
CA LEU A 115 -9.78 2.03 8.88
C LEU A 115 -8.32 1.58 8.71
N GLY A 116 -7.81 0.76 9.63
CA GLY A 116 -6.44 0.27 9.59
C GLY A 116 -6.30 -1.19 9.14
N CYS A 117 -7.31 -2.03 9.36
CA CYS A 117 -7.31 -3.44 8.91
C CYS A 117 -8.56 -3.84 8.12
N HIS A 118 -9.40 -2.86 7.78
CA HIS A 118 -10.71 -2.99 7.14
C HIS A 118 -11.69 -3.99 7.78
N PHE A 119 -11.41 -4.48 8.99
CA PHE A 119 -12.30 -5.38 9.73
C PHE A 119 -13.58 -4.66 10.18
N THR A 120 -14.73 -5.27 9.90
CA THR A 120 -16.06 -4.81 10.31
C THR A 120 -16.53 -5.63 11.51
N GLY A 121 -16.75 -4.96 12.64
CA GLY A 121 -17.09 -5.67 13.87
C GLY A 121 -17.44 -4.74 15.03
N TYR A 122 -17.64 -5.35 16.19
CA TYR A 122 -17.89 -4.61 17.42
C TYR A 122 -16.55 -4.12 18.03
N PRO A 123 -16.51 -2.89 18.56
CA PRO A 123 -15.35 -2.45 19.32
C PRO A 123 -15.22 -3.28 20.61
N ASP A 124 -13.98 -3.55 21.02
CA ASP A 124 -13.68 -4.08 22.34
C ASP A 124 -14.17 -3.13 23.44
N GLN A 125 -14.18 -3.59 24.69
CA GLN A 125 -14.55 -2.79 25.86
C GLN A 125 -13.82 -1.43 25.95
N ARG A 126 -12.62 -1.32 25.38
CA ARG A 126 -11.83 -0.07 25.32
C ARG A 126 -12.10 0.81 24.09
N GLY A 127 -13.10 0.49 23.26
CA GLY A 127 -13.37 1.21 22.02
C GLY A 127 -12.35 0.95 20.90
N ARG A 128 -11.59 -0.15 20.97
CA ARG A 128 -10.53 -0.51 20.01
C ARG A 128 -10.98 -1.67 19.15
N CYS A 129 -10.39 -1.83 17.98
CA CYS A 129 -10.65 -3.01 17.16
C CYS A 129 -9.98 -4.25 17.77
N PRO A 130 -10.68 -5.40 17.86
CA PRO A 130 -10.11 -6.65 18.41
C PRO A 130 -8.91 -7.16 17.61
N ARG A 131 -8.86 -6.83 16.31
CA ARG A 131 -7.84 -7.29 15.35
C ARG A 131 -6.62 -6.36 15.32
N CYS A 132 -6.83 -5.10 14.94
CA CYS A 132 -5.80 -4.09 14.72
C CYS A 132 -5.36 -3.38 16.03
N HIS A 133 -6.13 -3.44 17.12
CA HIS A 133 -5.99 -2.63 18.35
C HIS A 133 -6.01 -1.10 18.14
N ILE A 134 -6.24 -0.64 16.91
CA ILE A 134 -6.41 0.77 16.60
C ILE A 134 -7.74 1.24 17.20
N PRO A 135 -7.78 2.42 17.87
CA PRO A 135 -9.00 2.98 18.42
C PRO A 135 -10.02 3.28 17.30
N LEU A 136 -11.20 2.69 17.41
CA LEU A 136 -12.32 2.91 16.50
C LEU A 136 -12.99 4.23 16.88
N ARG A 137 -12.73 5.31 16.14
CA ARG A 137 -13.34 6.62 16.41
C ARG A 137 -14.74 6.68 15.77
N LEU A 138 -15.77 7.05 16.53
CA LEU A 138 -17.18 7.08 16.06
C LEU A 138 -17.41 8.12 14.97
N ARG A 139 -16.69 9.24 15.04
CA ARG A 139 -16.75 10.32 14.06
C ARG A 139 -15.33 10.86 13.86
N ARG A 140 -14.86 10.93 12.62
CA ARG A 140 -13.62 11.65 12.27
C ARG A 140 -13.88 13.15 12.43
N ARG A 141 -13.60 13.70 13.62
CA ARG A 141 -13.62 15.16 13.83
C ARG A 141 -12.56 15.80 12.93
N HIS A 142 -12.88 16.95 12.34
CA HIS A 142 -12.04 17.71 11.40
C HIS A 142 -11.81 17.08 10.02
N SER A 143 -12.68 16.16 9.54
CA SER A 143 -12.55 15.62 8.18
C SER A 143 -12.58 16.71 7.11
N LEU A 144 -13.50 17.67 7.25
CA LEU A 144 -13.62 18.84 6.37
C LEU A 144 -12.31 19.64 6.39
N GLN A 145 -11.88 20.12 7.55
CA GLN A 145 -10.67 20.93 7.68
C GLN A 145 -9.43 20.25 7.11
N LYS A 146 -9.26 18.94 7.31
CA LYS A 146 -8.14 18.18 6.73
C LYS A 146 -8.23 18.08 5.21
N CYS A 147 -9.42 17.85 4.65
CA CYS A 147 -9.61 17.88 3.20
C CYS A 147 -9.30 19.26 2.62
N TRP A 148 -9.81 20.34 3.24
CA TRP A 148 -9.54 21.71 2.80
C TRP A 148 -8.05 22.06 2.85
N ALA A 149 -7.35 21.66 3.90
CA ALA A 149 -5.90 21.88 4.00
C ALA A 149 -5.12 21.15 2.88
N ALA A 150 -5.47 19.90 2.58
CA ALA A 150 -4.83 19.14 1.51
C ALA A 150 -5.15 19.70 0.11
N LEU A 151 -6.39 20.14 -0.12
CA LEU A 151 -6.79 20.78 -1.37
C LEU A 151 -6.02 22.08 -1.61
N LEU A 152 -5.93 22.95 -0.60
CA LEU A 152 -5.18 24.20 -0.71
C LEU A 152 -3.69 23.93 -0.95
N ALA A 153 -3.10 22.97 -0.25
CA ALA A 153 -1.70 22.59 -0.48
C ALA A 153 -1.45 22.09 -1.92
N SER A 154 -2.37 21.29 -2.47
CA SER A 154 -2.29 20.80 -3.86
C SER A 154 -2.38 21.95 -4.88
N ILE A 155 -3.32 22.89 -4.68
CA ILE A 155 -3.49 24.05 -5.57
C ILE A 155 -2.24 24.93 -5.59
N VAL A 156 -1.65 25.20 -4.41
CA VAL A 156 -0.42 26.01 -4.32
C VAL A 156 0.76 25.33 -5.01
N LEU A 157 0.88 24.00 -4.89
CA LEU A 157 1.96 23.25 -5.54
C LEU A 157 1.82 23.17 -7.08
N LEU A 158 0.61 23.39 -7.61
CA LEU A 158 0.34 23.40 -9.05
C LEU A 158 0.65 24.75 -9.73
N LEU A 159 0.69 25.86 -8.97
CA LEU A 159 0.92 27.20 -9.50
C LEU A 159 2.31 27.43 -10.14
N PRO A 160 3.46 26.93 -9.62
CA PRO A 160 4.76 27.32 -10.15
C PRO A 160 5.14 26.66 -11.50
N ALA A 161 4.24 25.93 -12.17
CA ALA A 161 4.51 25.35 -13.49
C ALA A 161 4.21 26.31 -14.66
N GLY A 162 3.46 27.39 -14.44
CA GLY A 162 3.01 28.30 -15.50
C GLY A 162 3.96 29.48 -15.79
N ASP A 163 4.74 29.93 -14.81
CA ASP A 163 5.42 31.23 -14.91
C ASP A 163 6.87 31.15 -15.39
N ALA A 164 7.35 29.98 -15.81
CA ALA A 164 8.71 29.79 -16.35
C ALA A 164 8.79 29.91 -17.89
N SER A 165 7.74 30.37 -18.57
CA SER A 165 7.74 30.65 -20.00
C SER A 165 7.59 32.15 -20.29
N ASN A 166 8.60 32.94 -19.93
CA ASN A 166 8.92 34.23 -20.55
C ASN A 166 10.44 34.43 -20.52
#